data_AF-A0A561UP38-F1
#
_entry.id   AF-A0A561UP38-F1
#
_cell.length_a   1.000
_cell.length_b   1.000
_cell.length_c   1.000
_cell.angle_alpha   90.00
_cell.angle_beta   90.00
_cell.angle_gamma   90.00
#
_symmetry.space_group_name_H-M   'P 1'
#
loop_
_entity.id
_entity.type
_entity.pdbx_description
1 polymer ?
#
loop_
_entity_poly.entity_id
_entity_poly.type
_entity_poly.pdbx_seq_one_letter_code
_entity_poly.pdbx_strand_id
1 'polypeptide(L)'
;MNTLSTPTERIHADHASTKRLGRWTTADTFEIKARSAAVVLDLRSPELPAELELRIDLHRAMVKLLVPDGAVIEHWDVAWPARGRVKDLQGPTGGLAGPRVRLIGTADNSEVRVHRGGIAILSAMCSREYVDDVRRAHRTGTRPTIDDPARV
;
A
#
# COMPACT_ATOMS: atom_id res chain seq x y z
N MET A 1 5.27 -31.82 0.50
CA MET A 1 5.31 -30.38 0.80
C MET A 1 4.28 -29.71 -0.10
N ASN A 2 3.11 -29.34 0.44
CA ASN A 2 2.11 -28.59 -0.31
C ASN A 2 2.56 -27.14 -0.37
N THR A 3 2.95 -26.66 -1.54
CA THR A 3 3.05 -25.22 -1.82
C THR A 3 1.64 -24.65 -1.81
N LEU A 4 1.23 -24.03 -0.70
CA LEU A 4 0.06 -23.16 -0.70
C LEU A 4 0.40 -21.99 -1.63
N SER A 5 -0.28 -21.89 -2.77
CA SER A 5 -0.17 -20.72 -3.64
C SER A 5 -0.73 -19.52 -2.87
N THR A 6 0.11 -18.57 -2.48
CA THR A 6 -0.34 -17.31 -1.89
C THR A 6 -1.19 -16.56 -2.92
N PRO A 7 -2.33 -15.96 -2.53
CA PRO A 7 -3.15 -15.22 -3.47
C PRO A 7 -2.38 -14.03 -4.07
N THR A 8 -2.66 -13.72 -5.33
CA THR A 8 -2.16 -12.51 -5.99
C THR A 8 -3.27 -11.47 -6.08
N GLU A 9 -3.01 -10.27 -5.60
CA GLU A 9 -3.93 -9.14 -5.73
C GLU A 9 -3.71 -8.40 -7.05
N ARG A 10 -4.79 -8.17 -7.79
CA ARG A 10 -4.74 -7.44 -9.07
C ARG A 10 -5.49 -6.14 -8.95
N ILE A 11 -4.78 -5.03 -9.10
CA ILE A 11 -5.31 -3.68 -8.98
C ILE A 11 -5.18 -2.99 -10.34
N HIS A 12 -6.32 -2.66 -10.94
CA HIS A 12 -6.39 -1.87 -12.17
C HIS A 12 -7.12 -0.56 -11.88
N ALA A 13 -6.53 0.56 -12.29
CA ALA A 13 -7.16 1.88 -12.21
C ALA A 13 -6.89 2.69 -13.48
N ASP A 14 -7.94 3.25 -14.07
CA ASP A 14 -7.84 4.09 -15.26
C ASP A 14 -8.67 5.35 -15.07
N HIS A 15 -8.03 6.53 -15.12
CA HIS A 15 -8.67 7.84 -14.90
C HIS A 15 -9.48 7.94 -13.58
N ALA A 16 -9.13 7.10 -12.61
CA ALA A 16 -9.87 6.94 -11.37
C ALA A 16 -8.94 6.81 -10.17
N SER A 17 -9.52 6.91 -8.97
CA SER A 17 -8.83 6.63 -7.72
C SER A 17 -9.37 5.35 -7.11
N THR A 18 -8.48 4.43 -6.73
CA THR A 18 -8.83 3.21 -5.98
C THR A 18 -8.03 3.15 -4.69
N LYS A 19 -8.67 2.67 -3.63
CA LYS A 19 -8.04 2.51 -2.32
C LYS A 19 -8.30 1.11 -1.80
N ARG A 20 -7.28 0.56 -1.14
CA ARG A 20 -7.32 -0.69 -0.39
C ARG A 20 -6.75 -0.38 0.98
N LEU A 21 -7.63 -0.25 1.98
CA LEU A 21 -7.30 0.27 3.31
C LEU A 21 -7.65 -0.75 4.38
N GLY A 22 -6.97 -0.70 5.53
CA GLY A 22 -7.22 -1.64 6.62
C GLY A 22 -6.67 -3.04 6.34
N ARG A 23 -7.38 -4.07 6.82
CA ARG A 23 -7.05 -5.50 6.63
C ARG A 23 -7.79 -6.08 5.44
N TRP A 24 -7.31 -5.79 4.24
CA TRP A 24 -8.03 -6.11 3.00
C TRP A 24 -7.49 -7.34 2.26
N THR A 25 -6.32 -7.85 2.62
CA THR A 25 -5.69 -9.00 1.97
C THR A 25 -4.60 -9.63 2.85
N THR A 26 -4.20 -10.84 2.48
CA THR A 26 -3.07 -11.61 3.00
C THR A 26 -2.08 -12.01 1.90
N ALA A 27 -2.24 -11.45 0.69
CA ALA A 27 -1.37 -11.69 -0.45
C ALA A 27 0.07 -11.23 -0.21
N ASP A 28 1.03 -11.96 -0.79
CA ASP A 28 2.43 -11.52 -0.92
C ASP A 28 2.69 -10.80 -2.25
N THR A 29 1.86 -11.04 -3.27
CA THR A 29 2.10 -10.57 -4.63
C THR A 29 0.98 -9.65 -5.09
N PHE A 30 1.38 -8.53 -5.69
CA PHE A 30 0.48 -7.49 -6.15
C PHE A 30 0.82 -7.10 -7.59
N GLU A 31 -0.17 -7.07 -8.46
CA GLU A 31 -0.05 -6.56 -9.82
C GLU A 31 -0.85 -5.26 -9.94
N ILE A 32 -0.16 -4.16 -10.20
CA ILE A 32 -0.74 -2.83 -10.26
C ILE A 32 -0.59 -2.27 -11.67
N LYS A 33 -1.72 -2.10 -12.35
CA LYS A 33 -1.79 -1.39 -13.63
C LYS A 33 -2.55 -0.10 -13.45
N ALA A 34 -1.93 1.04 -13.76
CA ALA A 34 -2.58 2.32 -13.55
C ALA A 34 -2.27 3.33 -14.66
N ARG A 35 -3.32 3.98 -15.18
CA ARG A 35 -3.22 5.03 -16.19
C ARG A 35 -3.94 6.30 -15.75
N SER A 36 -3.22 7.42 -15.65
CA SER A 36 -3.78 8.72 -15.21
C SER A 36 -4.63 8.59 -13.94
N ALA A 37 -4.16 7.77 -13.00
CA ALA A 37 -4.95 7.25 -11.89
C ALA A 37 -4.20 7.35 -10.56
N ALA A 38 -4.95 7.17 -9.47
CA ALA A 38 -4.42 7.10 -8.12
C ALA A 38 -4.72 5.74 -7.48
N VAL A 39 -3.68 5.09 -6.94
CA VAL A 39 -3.82 3.85 -6.18
C VAL A 39 -3.30 4.11 -4.77
N VAL A 40 -4.08 3.78 -3.75
CA VAL A 40 -3.63 3.77 -2.35
C VAL A 40 -3.70 2.35 -1.83
N LEU A 41 -2.56 1.80 -1.43
CA LEU A 41 -2.48 0.48 -0.79
C LEU A 41 -2.03 0.65 0.65
N ASP A 42 -2.83 0.13 1.57
CA ASP A 42 -2.48 -0.01 2.97
C ASP A 42 -1.85 -1.38 3.22
N LEU A 43 -0.57 -1.37 3.55
CA LEU A 43 0.26 -2.54 3.83
C LEU A 43 0.65 -2.59 5.31
N ARG A 44 -0.10 -1.91 6.19
CA ARG A 44 0.14 -1.90 7.65
C ARG A 44 -0.49 -3.08 8.38
N SER A 45 -1.25 -3.94 7.69
CA SER A 45 -1.85 -5.12 8.31
C SER A 45 -0.76 -6.06 8.82
N PRO A 46 -0.83 -6.54 10.08
CA PRO A 46 0.11 -7.52 10.61
C PRO A 46 -0.08 -8.92 9.99
N GLU A 47 -1.16 -9.13 9.25
CA GLU A 47 -1.44 -10.40 8.56
C GLU A 47 -0.70 -10.52 7.22
N LEU A 48 -0.06 -9.43 6.75
CA LEU A 48 0.72 -9.47 5.53
C LEU A 48 2.05 -10.21 5.74
N PRO A 49 2.51 -10.97 4.73
CA PRO A 49 3.80 -11.63 4.76
C PRO A 49 4.97 -10.64 4.95
N ALA A 50 6.09 -11.16 5.47
CA ALA A 50 7.30 -10.37 5.71
C ALA A 50 7.97 -9.89 4.40
N GLU A 51 7.70 -10.54 3.28
CA GLU A 51 8.17 -10.16 1.95
C GLU A 51 6.99 -9.96 1.03
N LEU A 52 6.95 -8.81 0.36
CA LEU A 52 5.89 -8.43 -0.58
C LEU A 52 6.51 -8.05 -1.92
N GLU A 53 5.96 -8.55 -3.02
CA GLU A 53 6.34 -8.19 -4.39
C GLU A 53 5.23 -7.38 -5.05
N LEU A 54 5.56 -6.15 -5.46
CA LEU A 54 4.65 -5.25 -6.16
C LEU A 54 5.16 -5.07 -7.59
N ARG A 55 4.44 -5.66 -8.53
CA ARG A 55 4.66 -5.52 -9.97
C ARG A 55 3.87 -4.33 -10.48
N ILE A 56 4.55 -3.32 -10.97
CA ILE A 56 3.93 -2.05 -11.39
C ILE A 56 4.06 -1.82 -12.90
N ASP A 57 2.96 -1.35 -13.48
CA ASP A 57 2.86 -0.85 -14.85
C ASP A 57 2.06 0.46 -14.78
N LEU A 58 2.79 1.57 -14.69
CA LEU A 58 2.22 2.90 -14.42
C LEU A 58 2.46 3.85 -15.58
N HIS A 59 1.40 4.53 -16.01
CA HIS A 59 1.48 5.61 -16.99
C HIS A 59 0.74 6.85 -16.48
N ARG A 60 1.48 7.92 -16.20
CA ARG A 60 0.96 9.18 -15.64
C ARG A 60 0.16 8.96 -14.35
N ALA A 61 0.53 7.98 -13.53
CA ALA A 61 -0.22 7.55 -12.35
C ALA A 61 0.58 7.76 -11.06
N MET A 62 -0.11 7.68 -9.92
CA MET A 62 0.56 7.59 -8.63
C MET A 62 0.09 6.41 -7.79
N VAL A 63 1.04 5.75 -7.15
CA VAL A 63 0.80 4.72 -6.14
C VAL A 63 1.24 5.27 -4.79
N LYS A 64 0.36 5.27 -3.80
CA LYS A 64 0.68 5.61 -2.41
C LYS A 64 0.65 4.35 -1.57
N LEU A 65 1.78 4.02 -0.96
CA LEU A 65 1.93 2.91 -0.03
C LEU A 65 1.85 3.46 1.40
N LEU A 66 0.89 2.97 2.18
CA LEU A 66 0.84 3.18 3.62
C LEU A 66 1.47 1.95 4.25
N VAL A 67 2.58 2.12 4.96
CA VAL A 67 3.39 0.99 5.44
C VAL A 67 3.76 1.22 6.92
N PRO A 68 4.09 0.16 7.68
CA PRO A 68 4.57 0.33 9.05
C PRO A 68 5.97 0.97 9.06
N ASP A 69 6.38 1.51 10.20
CA ASP A 69 7.60 2.33 10.32
C ASP A 69 8.87 1.60 9.85
N GLY A 70 9.01 0.33 10.24
CA GLY A 70 10.16 -0.51 9.89
C GLY A 70 10.14 -1.12 8.48
N ALA A 71 9.14 -0.82 7.64
CA ALA A 71 9.06 -1.41 6.31
C ALA A 71 10.17 -0.92 5.38
N VAL A 72 10.84 -1.83 4.69
CA VAL A 72 11.93 -1.54 3.76
C VAL A 72 11.39 -1.55 2.34
N ILE A 73 11.67 -0.52 1.54
CA ILE A 73 11.23 -0.44 0.14
C ILE A 73 12.44 -0.61 -0.77
N GLU A 74 12.40 -1.65 -1.58
CA GLU A 74 13.38 -1.88 -2.64
C GLU A 74 12.78 -1.49 -3.98
N HIS A 75 13.47 -0.68 -4.76
CA HIS A 75 12.92 -0.16 -6.02
C HIS A 75 13.95 -0.07 -7.13
N TRP A 76 15.08 -0.76 -6.99
CA TRP A 76 16.16 -0.78 -7.97
C TRP A 76 15.73 -1.41 -9.30
N ASP A 77 14.74 -2.30 -9.27
CA ASP A 77 14.22 -3.01 -10.44
C ASP A 77 13.03 -2.30 -11.11
N VAL A 78 12.78 -1.03 -10.77
CA VAL A 78 11.78 -0.20 -11.45
C VAL A 78 12.46 0.58 -12.58
N ALA A 79 12.01 0.35 -13.80
CA ALA A 79 12.37 1.18 -14.93
C ALA A 79 11.54 2.47 -14.95
N TRP A 80 12.22 3.60 -15.17
CA TRP A 80 11.61 4.93 -15.27
C TRP A 80 11.87 5.52 -16.67
N PRO A 81 11.06 5.19 -17.68
CA PRO A 81 11.28 5.65 -19.06
C PRO A 81 11.17 7.18 -19.24
N ALA A 82 10.48 7.85 -18.33
CA ALA A 82 10.37 9.31 -18.28
C ALA A 82 10.44 9.80 -16.82
N ARG A 83 10.00 11.04 -16.56
CA ARG A 83 10.00 11.61 -15.20
C ARG A 83 9.29 10.68 -14.22
N GLY A 84 9.94 10.36 -13.12
CA GLY A 84 9.33 9.56 -12.07
C GLY A 84 10.32 9.24 -10.98
N ARG A 85 9.82 8.83 -9.82
CA ARG A 85 10.63 8.41 -8.69
C ARG A 85 9.78 7.75 -7.61
N VAL A 86 10.45 7.00 -6.74
CA VAL A 86 9.96 6.73 -5.39
C VAL A 86 10.21 7.95 -4.51
N LYS A 87 9.21 8.35 -3.73
CA LYS A 87 9.30 9.39 -2.70
C LYS A 87 9.11 8.71 -1.34
N ASP A 88 10.22 8.46 -0.67
CA ASP A 88 10.25 8.00 0.73
C ASP A 88 11.06 9.01 1.55
N LEU A 89 10.40 10.06 2.04
CA LEU A 89 11.06 11.13 2.80
C LEU A 89 11.38 10.73 4.24
N GLN A 90 10.76 9.66 4.73
CA GLN A 90 10.88 9.22 6.12
C GLN A 90 11.99 8.17 6.27
N GLY A 91 12.15 7.30 5.26
CA GLY A 91 13.00 6.11 5.36
C GLY A 91 12.44 5.10 6.37
N PRO A 92 12.97 3.87 6.42
CA PRO A 92 12.62 2.93 7.48
C PRO A 92 13.07 3.51 8.84
N THR A 93 12.13 3.62 9.77
CA THR A 93 12.37 4.13 11.13
C THR A 93 11.81 3.17 12.17
N GLY A 94 12.31 3.25 13.41
CA GLY A 94 11.85 2.39 14.51
C GLY A 94 12.65 1.09 14.68
N GLY A 95 12.54 0.50 15.88
CA GLY A 95 13.27 -0.73 16.26
C GLY A 95 12.55 -2.03 15.92
N LEU A 96 11.30 -1.95 15.43
CA LEU A 96 10.51 -3.12 15.06
C LEU A 96 10.65 -3.41 13.56
N ALA A 97 10.85 -4.68 13.20
CA ALA A 97 10.91 -5.11 11.81
C ALA A 97 9.56 -4.91 11.11
N GLY A 98 9.57 -4.34 9.91
CA GLY A 98 8.41 -4.29 9.00
C GLY A 98 8.66 -5.14 7.75
N PRO A 99 7.66 -5.29 6.86
CA PRO A 99 7.81 -6.06 5.64
C PRO A 99 8.83 -5.43 4.69
N ARG A 100 9.51 -6.27 3.93
CA ARG A 100 10.32 -5.88 2.78
C ARG A 100 9.42 -5.85 1.56
N VAL A 101 9.31 -4.69 0.93
CA VAL A 101 8.47 -4.45 -0.25
C VAL A 101 9.37 -4.27 -1.45
N ARG A 102 9.36 -5.23 -2.36
CA ARG A 102 10.09 -5.15 -3.63
C ARG A 102 9.18 -4.58 -4.72
N LEU A 103 9.55 -3.42 -5.25
CA LEU A 103 8.93 -2.79 -6.40
C LEU A 103 9.68 -3.20 -7.68
N ILE A 104 8.96 -3.78 -8.62
CA ILE A 104 9.51 -4.17 -9.94
C ILE A 104 8.58 -3.71 -11.06
N GLY A 105 9.12 -3.47 -12.25
CA GLY A 105 8.31 -3.17 -13.44
C GLY A 105 8.61 -1.79 -14.03
N THR A 106 7.60 -1.09 -14.53
CA THR A 106 7.79 0.17 -15.27
C THR A 106 6.87 1.28 -14.79
N ALA A 107 7.40 2.50 -14.78
CA ALA A 107 6.66 3.68 -14.36
C ALA A 107 7.05 4.91 -15.22
N ASP A 108 6.16 5.28 -16.14
CA ASP A 108 6.31 6.41 -17.04
C ASP A 108 5.52 7.62 -16.52
N ASN A 109 6.17 8.78 -16.36
CA ASN A 109 5.55 10.02 -15.86
C ASN A 109 4.79 9.83 -14.54
N SER A 110 5.29 8.94 -13.68
CA SER A 110 4.55 8.38 -12.54
C SER A 110 5.33 8.53 -11.22
N GLU A 111 4.63 8.40 -10.10
CA GLU A 111 5.23 8.50 -8.77
C GLU A 111 4.80 7.37 -7.85
N VAL A 112 5.73 6.80 -7.09
CA VAL A 112 5.41 5.97 -5.93
C VAL A 112 5.69 6.79 -4.67
N ARG A 113 4.73 6.89 -3.76
CA ARG A 113 4.85 7.65 -2.51
C ARG A 113 4.74 6.71 -1.33
N VAL A 114 5.69 6.77 -0.42
CA VAL A 114 5.74 5.93 0.76
C VAL A 114 5.42 6.78 1.97
N HIS A 115 4.37 6.41 2.69
CA HIS A 115 3.92 7.07 3.91
C HIS A 115 4.00 6.09 5.08
N ARG A 116 4.61 6.54 6.18
CA ARG A 116 4.90 5.74 7.39
C ARG A 116 4.34 6.40 8.64
N GLY A 117 4.12 5.61 9.69
CA GLY A 117 3.72 6.07 11.01
C GLY A 117 2.49 6.97 11.00
N GLY A 118 2.56 8.09 11.73
CA GLY A 118 1.46 9.06 11.81
C GLY A 118 0.97 9.57 10.45
N ILE A 119 1.85 9.73 9.47
CA ILE A 119 1.47 10.17 8.12
C ILE A 119 0.67 9.09 7.38
N ALA A 120 0.99 7.82 7.58
CA ALA A 120 0.23 6.70 7.05
C ALA A 120 -1.19 6.66 7.67
N ILE A 121 -1.28 6.82 9.00
CA ILE A 121 -2.54 6.88 9.75
C ILE A 121 -3.42 8.03 9.23
N LEU A 122 -2.89 9.26 9.20
CA LEU A 122 -3.64 10.42 8.71
C LEU A 122 -4.07 10.25 7.24
N SER A 123 -3.21 9.66 6.41
CA SER A 123 -3.56 9.39 5.01
C SER A 123 -4.70 8.38 4.86
N ALA A 124 -4.77 7.39 5.73
CA ALA A 124 -5.87 6.44 5.78
C ALA A 124 -7.16 7.10 6.30
N MET A 125 -7.06 7.94 7.32
CA MET A 125 -8.20 8.65 7.92
C MET A 125 -8.84 9.67 6.96
N CYS A 126 -8.05 10.31 6.09
CA CYS A 126 -8.55 11.21 5.05
C CYS A 126 -9.16 10.45 3.86
N SER A 127 -10.13 9.57 4.13
CA SER A 127 -10.79 8.72 3.14
C SER A 127 -12.29 8.56 3.46
N ARG A 128 -13.10 8.26 2.44
CA ARG A 128 -14.53 7.97 2.65
C ARG A 128 -14.70 6.63 3.37
N GLU A 129 -13.82 5.70 3.04
CA GLU A 129 -13.72 4.37 3.62
C GLU A 129 -13.51 4.43 5.13
N TYR A 130 -12.66 5.34 5.64
CA TYR A 130 -12.51 5.56 7.08
C TYR A 130 -13.78 6.11 7.73
N VAL A 131 -14.48 7.05 7.10
CA VAL A 131 -15.76 7.57 7.62
C VAL A 131 -16.78 6.45 7.73
N ASP A 132 -16.86 5.55 6.73
CA ASP A 132 -17.77 4.42 6.74
C ASP A 132 -17.37 3.36 7.78
N ASP A 133 -16.07 3.15 7.98
CA ASP A 133 -15.53 2.31 9.07
C ASP A 133 -15.91 2.87 10.45
N VAL A 134 -15.71 4.17 10.69
CA VAL A 134 -16.10 4.82 11.96
C VAL A 134 -17.60 4.71 12.19
N ARG A 135 -18.44 4.94 11.17
CA ARG A 135 -19.90 4.79 11.28
C ARG A 135 -20.31 3.35 11.59
N ARG A 136 -19.65 2.37 10.99
CA ARG A 136 -19.88 0.94 11.30
C ARG A 136 -19.47 0.66 12.74
N ALA A 137 -18.25 1.01 13.11
CA ALA A 137 -17.68 0.78 14.44
C ALA A 137 -18.54 1.39 15.55
N HIS A 138 -19.03 2.61 15.34
CA HIS A 138 -19.97 3.26 16.26
C HIS A 138 -21.28 2.46 16.43
N ARG A 139 -21.88 1.97 15.32
CA ARG A 139 -23.10 1.16 15.39
C ARG A 139 -22.91 -0.19 16.08
N THR A 140 -21.71 -0.78 15.97
CA THR A 140 -21.41 -2.12 16.50
C THR A 140 -20.69 -2.10 17.84
N GLY A 141 -20.40 -0.92 18.40
CA GLY A 141 -19.64 -0.78 19.65
C GLY A 141 -18.18 -1.25 19.54
N THR A 142 -17.63 -1.29 18.32
CA THR A 142 -16.24 -1.69 18.06
C THR A 142 -15.37 -0.47 17.77
N ARG A 143 -14.08 -0.68 17.49
CA ARG A 143 -13.16 0.37 17.05
C ARG A 143 -12.99 0.34 15.53
N PRO A 144 -12.72 1.50 14.88
CA PRO A 144 -12.29 1.50 13.50
C PRO A 144 -10.94 0.78 13.36
N THR A 145 -10.72 0.27 12.16
CA THR A 145 -9.57 -0.58 11.79
C THR A 145 -8.71 0.07 10.71
N ILE A 146 -9.24 1.04 9.95
CA ILE A 146 -8.51 1.72 8.88
C ILE A 146 -7.45 2.69 9.43
N ASP A 147 -7.70 3.35 10.56
CA ASP A 147 -6.68 4.21 11.20
C ASP A 147 -5.48 3.38 11.66
N ASP A 148 -5.74 2.22 12.27
CA ASP A 148 -4.73 1.33 12.83
C ASP A 148 -5.07 -0.14 12.53
N PRO A 149 -4.56 -0.69 11.41
CA PRO A 149 -4.80 -2.08 11.05
C PRO A 149 -4.16 -3.09 12.01
N ALA A 150 -3.23 -2.68 12.87
CA ALA A 150 -2.63 -3.56 13.88
C ALA A 150 -3.48 -3.66 15.16
N ARG A 151 -4.54 -2.84 15.30
CA ARG A 151 -5.42 -2.82 16.47
C ARG A 151 -6.26 -4.10 16.57
N VAL A 152 -6.05 -4.87 17.64
CA VAL A 152 -6.86 -6.05 18.00
C VAL A 152 -8.10 -5.65 18.77
#